data_AF-A0A819JFG6-F1
#
_entry.id   AF-A0A819JFG6-F1
#
_cell.length_a   1.000
_cell.length_b   1.000
_cell.length_c   1.000
_cell.angle_alpha   90.00
_cell.angle_beta   90.00
_cell.angle_gamma   90.00
#
_symmetry.space_group_name_H-M   'P 1'
#
loop_
_entity.id
_entity.type
_entity.pdbx_description
1 polymer ?
#
loop_
_entity_poly.entity_id
_entity_poly.type
_entity_poly.pdbx_seq_one_letter_code
_entity_poly.pdbx_strand_id
1 'polypeptide(L)'
;MPTSSSAPVSRPQSSDQRSYHEFERSPYTAVPSTALSYGATQRIASLAKPKYRRDTTVRDGFSRYYLNPTYSGVTRAASNAECSSRVSELAQPIKLHKDHRFEHPSPRPVSRGALNYRASSKIHEISAPRKPPTVE
;
A
#
# COMPACT_ATOMS: atom_id res chain seq x y z
N MET A 1 -43.73 -46.56 5.12
CA MET A 1 -42.40 -45.92 4.97
C MET A 1 -42.39 -45.15 3.66
N PRO A 2 -42.64 -43.83 3.65
CA PRO A 2 -42.44 -43.00 2.46
C PRO A 2 -40.99 -42.50 2.42
N THR A 3 -40.26 -42.84 1.36
CA THR A 3 -38.91 -42.33 1.10
C THR A 3 -39.00 -40.90 0.55
N SER A 4 -38.49 -39.93 1.31
CA SER A 4 -38.36 -38.53 0.88
C SER A 4 -37.27 -38.40 -0.19
N SER A 5 -37.68 -38.39 -1.46
CA SER A 5 -36.80 -38.01 -2.57
C SER A 5 -36.66 -36.48 -2.59
N SER A 6 -35.52 -36.01 -2.09
CA SER A 6 -35.13 -34.60 -2.09
C SER A 6 -34.87 -34.14 -3.53
N ALA A 7 -35.66 -33.18 -4.01
CA ALA A 7 -35.39 -32.49 -5.26
C ALA A 7 -34.10 -31.65 -5.13
N PRO A 8 -33.22 -31.60 -6.16
CA PRO A 8 -32.05 -30.73 -6.11
C PRO A 8 -32.48 -29.26 -6.18
N VAL A 9 -32.13 -28.49 -5.15
CA VAL A 9 -32.27 -27.03 -5.13
C VAL A 9 -31.42 -26.46 -6.28
N SER A 10 -32.09 -25.88 -7.26
CA SER A 10 -31.43 -25.23 -8.40
C SER A 10 -30.68 -24.00 -7.90
N ARG A 11 -29.36 -23.99 -8.08
CA ARG A 11 -28.48 -22.88 -7.69
C ARG A 11 -28.89 -21.65 -8.52
N PRO A 12 -29.21 -20.49 -7.91
CA PRO A 12 -29.42 -19.29 -8.69
C PRO A 12 -28.12 -19.02 -9.46
N GLN A 13 -28.23 -18.98 -10.79
CA GLN A 13 -27.16 -18.51 -11.66
C GLN A 13 -26.98 -17.05 -11.30
N SER A 14 -26.08 -16.75 -10.35
CA SER A 14 -25.60 -15.40 -10.16
C SER A 14 -25.11 -14.94 -11.52
N SER A 15 -25.77 -13.95 -12.10
CA SER A 15 -25.28 -13.21 -13.25
C SER A 15 -24.05 -12.44 -12.79
N ASP A 16 -22.96 -13.16 -12.53
CA ASP A 16 -21.60 -12.65 -12.46
C ASP A 16 -21.30 -12.21 -13.91
N GLN A 17 -21.87 -11.06 -14.30
CA GLN A 17 -21.35 -10.27 -15.41
C GLN A 17 -20.01 -9.71 -14.94
N ARG A 18 -19.02 -10.59 -14.81
CA ARG A 18 -17.63 -10.16 -14.79
C ARG A 18 -17.42 -9.53 -16.16
N SER A 19 -17.36 -8.20 -16.17
CA SER A 19 -16.92 -7.40 -17.30
C SER A 19 -15.52 -7.86 -17.67
N TYR A 20 -15.41 -8.86 -18.55
CA TYR A 20 -14.16 -9.15 -19.22
C TYR A 20 -13.82 -7.90 -20.02
N HIS A 21 -12.74 -7.20 -19.65
CA HIS A 21 -12.20 -6.16 -20.51
C HIS A 21 -11.78 -6.84 -21.81
N GLU A 22 -12.67 -6.77 -22.80
CA GLU A 22 -12.40 -7.22 -24.15
C GLU A 22 -11.42 -6.20 -24.74
N PHE A 23 -10.15 -6.54 -24.69
CA PHE A 23 -9.11 -5.68 -25.25
C PHE A 23 -9.40 -5.54 -26.75
N GLU A 24 -9.44 -4.30 -27.24
CA GLU A 24 -9.64 -3.99 -28.67
C GLU A 24 -8.60 -4.66 -29.59
N ARG A 25 -7.50 -5.18 -29.01
CA ARG A 25 -6.46 -5.93 -29.71
C ARG A 25 -6.15 -7.23 -28.99
N SER A 26 -5.97 -8.28 -29.80
CA SER A 26 -5.48 -9.57 -29.35
C SER A 26 -4.13 -9.42 -28.63
N PRO A 27 -3.91 -10.13 -27.49
CA PRO A 27 -2.60 -10.17 -26.84
C PRO A 27 -1.54 -10.90 -27.68
N TYR A 28 -1.97 -11.63 -28.71
CA TYR A 28 -1.08 -12.28 -29.66
C TYR A 28 -0.69 -11.30 -30.78
N THR A 29 0.61 -11.12 -30.97
CA THR A 29 1.17 -10.31 -32.05
C THR A 29 1.96 -11.19 -32.99
N ALA A 30 1.79 -11.00 -34.31
CA ALA A 30 2.56 -11.72 -35.32
C ALA A 30 4.00 -11.18 -35.33
N VAL A 31 4.96 -12.05 -35.04
CA VAL A 31 6.39 -11.72 -35.06
C VAL A 31 6.94 -12.04 -36.46
N PRO A 32 7.63 -11.09 -37.13
CA PRO A 32 8.22 -11.36 -38.43
C PRO A 32 9.32 -12.43 -38.33
N SER A 33 9.47 -13.24 -39.37
CA SER A 33 10.45 -14.33 -39.42
C SER A 33 11.88 -13.87 -39.15
N THR A 34 12.23 -12.66 -39.59
CA THR A 34 13.54 -12.03 -39.36
C THR A 34 13.85 -11.78 -37.89
N ALA A 35 12.84 -11.47 -37.07
CA ALA A 35 13.00 -11.28 -35.64
C ALA A 35 13.17 -12.62 -34.90
N LEU A 36 12.47 -13.68 -35.37
CA LEU A 36 12.63 -15.03 -34.81
C LEU A 36 14.03 -15.61 -35.08
N SER A 37 14.61 -15.29 -36.24
CA SER A 37 15.95 -15.75 -36.63
C SER A 37 17.08 -14.78 -36.27
N TYR A 38 16.80 -13.70 -35.53
CA TYR A 38 17.77 -12.63 -35.31
C TYR A 38 18.89 -13.07 -34.36
N GLY A 39 20.14 -13.02 -34.82
CA GLY A 39 21.32 -13.21 -33.99
C GLY A 39 21.69 -11.92 -33.25
N ALA A 40 22.01 -12.01 -31.96
CA ALA A 40 22.43 -10.85 -31.18
C ALA A 40 23.72 -10.23 -31.75
N THR A 41 23.77 -8.89 -31.83
CA THR A 41 24.98 -8.17 -32.24
C THR A 41 26.07 -8.31 -31.18
N GLN A 42 27.33 -8.11 -31.59
CA GLN A 42 28.48 -8.17 -30.69
C GLN A 42 28.34 -7.25 -29.46
N ARG A 43 27.73 -6.07 -29.63
CA ARG A 43 27.45 -5.14 -28.54
C ARG A 43 26.39 -5.66 -27.57
N ILE A 44 25.29 -6.24 -28.08
CA ILE A 44 24.26 -6.84 -27.22
C ILE A 44 24.86 -8.04 -26.46
N ALA A 45 25.64 -8.87 -27.15
CA ALA A 45 26.34 -9.99 -26.54
C ALA A 45 27.36 -9.55 -25.48
N SER A 46 28.04 -8.41 -25.65
CA SER A 46 28.97 -7.89 -24.64
C SER A 46 28.26 -7.30 -23.42
N LEU A 47 27.12 -6.63 -23.62
CA LEU A 47 26.30 -6.09 -22.53
C LEU A 47 25.57 -7.18 -21.75
N ALA A 48 25.23 -8.29 -22.39
CA ALA A 48 24.61 -9.45 -21.74
C ALA A 48 25.57 -10.20 -20.81
N LYS A 49 26.89 -9.99 -20.92
CA LYS A 49 27.86 -10.58 -19.99
C LYS A 49 27.70 -9.94 -18.61
N PRO A 50 27.71 -10.72 -17.52
CA PRO A 50 27.64 -10.16 -16.18
C PRO A 50 28.84 -9.23 -15.94
N LYS A 51 28.57 -8.03 -15.41
CA LYS A 51 29.63 -7.08 -15.04
C LYS A 51 30.30 -7.56 -13.77
N TYR A 52 31.49 -8.15 -13.89
CA TYR A 52 32.35 -8.43 -12.74
C TYR A 52 32.83 -7.11 -12.12
N ARG A 53 32.29 -6.74 -10.96
CA ARG A 53 32.84 -5.65 -10.15
C ARG A 53 34.08 -6.19 -9.45
N ARG A 54 35.24 -5.54 -9.64
CA ARG A 54 36.48 -5.87 -8.92
C ARG A 54 36.51 -5.33 -7.49
N ASP A 55 35.35 -4.95 -6.96
CA ASP A 55 35.18 -4.58 -5.57
C ASP A 55 35.06 -5.89 -4.77
N THR A 56 36.19 -6.59 -4.65
CA THR A 56 36.33 -7.91 -4.00
C THR A 56 36.21 -7.85 -2.48
N THR A 57 35.32 -7.02 -1.95
CA THR A 57 34.90 -7.03 -0.55
C THR A 57 33.45 -7.45 -0.36
N VAL A 58 32.69 -7.64 -1.46
CA VAL A 58 31.35 -8.21 -1.38
C VAL A 58 31.44 -9.73 -1.63
N ARG A 59 31.71 -10.50 -0.58
CA ARG A 59 31.34 -11.93 -0.57
C ARG A 59 29.81 -12.01 -0.56
N ASP A 60 29.27 -12.72 -1.55
CA ASP A 60 27.92 -13.29 -1.62
C ASP A 60 26.99 -12.97 -0.44
N GLY A 61 26.36 -11.81 -0.51
CA GLY A 61 25.53 -11.35 0.60
C GLY A 61 25.32 -9.86 0.53
N PHE A 62 24.58 -9.41 -0.49
CA PHE A 62 24.05 -8.05 -0.54
C PHE A 62 22.96 -7.89 0.54
N SER A 63 23.32 -8.00 1.82
CA SER A 63 22.43 -7.63 2.91
C SER A 63 22.51 -6.13 3.09
N ARG A 64 21.49 -5.45 2.57
CA ARG A 64 21.19 -4.05 2.86
C ARG A 64 20.86 -3.80 4.35
N TYR A 65 20.91 -4.84 5.19
CA TYR A 65 20.43 -4.83 6.57
C TYR A 65 21.42 -5.35 7.63
N TYR A 66 22.65 -5.73 7.28
CA TYR A 66 23.63 -6.12 8.29
C TYR A 66 24.66 -5.02 8.53
N LEU A 67 24.37 -4.25 9.58
CA LEU A 67 25.28 -3.38 10.32
C LEU A 67 26.54 -4.19 10.71
N ASN A 68 27.58 -4.13 9.89
CA ASN A 68 28.90 -4.61 10.27
C ASN A 68 29.76 -3.37 10.57
N PRO A 69 30.05 -3.04 11.85
CA PRO A 69 30.72 -1.80 12.23
C PRO A 69 32.08 -1.62 11.57
N THR A 70 32.74 -2.73 11.22
CA THR A 70 34.09 -2.76 10.64
C THR A 70 34.14 -2.41 9.15
N TYR A 71 32.99 -2.42 8.45
CA TYR A 71 32.88 -2.11 7.02
C TYR A 71 32.32 -0.72 6.72
N SER A 72 32.03 0.07 7.76
CA SER A 72 31.79 1.47 7.55
C SER A 72 33.16 2.09 7.20
N GLY A 73 33.31 2.76 6.06
CA GLY A 73 34.53 3.53 5.74
C GLY A 73 34.74 4.73 6.68
N VAL A 74 34.32 4.61 7.94
CA VAL A 74 34.35 5.60 8.99
C VAL A 74 35.70 5.50 9.66
N THR A 75 36.41 6.62 9.73
CA THR A 75 37.70 6.68 10.41
C THR A 75 37.51 6.55 11.91
N ARG A 76 38.53 6.08 12.63
CA ARG A 76 38.50 6.03 14.11
C ARG A 76 38.20 7.39 14.75
N ALA A 77 38.62 8.47 14.09
CA ALA A 77 38.30 9.83 14.54
C ALA A 77 36.80 10.12 14.44
N ALA A 78 36.14 9.70 13.36
CA ALA A 78 34.71 9.86 13.18
C ALA A 78 33.88 8.93 14.09
N SER A 79 34.35 7.71 14.38
CA SER A 79 33.66 6.81 15.33
C SER A 79 33.72 7.30 16.77
N ASN A 80 34.80 8.00 17.14
CA ASN A 80 35.03 8.51 18.48
C ASN A 80 34.63 9.98 18.63
N ALA A 81 34.03 10.58 17.59
CA ALA A 81 33.64 11.97 17.61
C ALA A 81 32.44 12.16 18.55
N GLU A 82 32.61 13.03 19.54
CA GLU A 82 31.52 13.44 20.43
C GLU A 82 30.80 14.67 19.86
N CYS A 83 29.48 14.73 20.04
CA CYS A 83 28.70 15.89 19.64
C CYS A 83 29.01 17.10 20.52
N SER A 84 28.92 18.32 19.96
CA SER A 84 29.08 19.54 20.76
C SER A 84 27.94 19.70 21.76
N SER A 85 28.18 20.47 22.84
CA SER A 85 27.17 20.72 23.89
C SER A 85 25.84 21.21 23.30
N ARG A 86 25.89 22.15 22.36
CA ARG A 86 24.70 22.68 21.67
C ARG A 86 23.94 21.63 20.88
N VAL A 87 24.65 20.72 20.19
CA VAL A 87 24.02 19.64 19.42
C VAL A 87 23.38 18.62 20.37
N SER A 88 24.04 18.30 21.49
CA SER A 88 23.49 17.43 22.53
C SER A 88 22.19 17.99 23.13
N GLU A 89 22.13 19.31 23.39
CA GLU A 89 20.91 19.98 23.84
C GLU A 89 19.79 19.94 22.80
N LEU A 90 20.11 20.17 21.53
CA LEU A 90 19.13 20.14 20.44
C LEU A 90 18.60 18.74 20.13
N ALA A 91 19.43 17.72 20.37
CA ALA A 91 19.03 16.33 20.20
C ALA A 91 18.03 15.87 21.28
N GLN A 92 17.87 16.62 22.38
CA GLN A 92 16.85 16.31 23.38
C GLN A 92 15.44 16.54 22.79
N PRO A 93 14.50 15.61 23.00
CA PRO A 93 13.14 15.77 22.53
C PRO A 93 12.48 17.00 23.18
N ILE A 94 11.58 17.65 22.44
CA ILE A 94 10.79 18.76 22.97
C ILE A 94 9.93 18.22 24.12
N LYS A 95 10.00 18.88 25.27
CA LYS A 95 9.19 18.54 26.45
C LYS A 95 7.72 18.74 26.11
N LEU A 96 6.89 17.75 26.41
CA LEU A 96 5.45 17.84 26.26
C LEU A 96 4.89 18.95 27.15
N HIS A 97 3.84 19.63 26.67
CA HIS A 97 3.11 20.60 27.47
C HIS A 97 2.49 19.90 28.70
N LYS A 98 2.34 20.62 29.82
CA LYS A 98 1.75 20.09 31.07
C LYS A 98 0.37 19.44 30.85
N ASP A 99 -0.37 19.95 29.87
CA ASP A 99 -1.71 19.51 29.52
C ASP A 99 -1.77 18.54 28.33
N HIS A 100 -0.62 18.08 27.82
CA HIS A 100 -0.58 17.16 26.70
C HIS A 100 -1.19 15.80 27.10
N ARG A 101 -2.30 15.42 26.46
CA ARG A 101 -2.94 14.11 26.62
C ARG A 101 -2.77 13.31 25.33
N PHE A 102 -2.07 12.19 25.41
CA PHE A 102 -1.70 11.36 24.25
C PHE A 102 -2.90 10.85 23.46
N GLU A 103 -3.95 10.41 24.15
CA GLU A 103 -5.15 9.86 23.51
C GLU A 103 -6.39 10.21 24.35
N HIS A 104 -7.44 10.68 23.69
CA HIS A 104 -8.79 10.59 24.26
C HIS A 104 -9.29 9.16 24.01
N PRO A 105 -9.94 8.50 25.00
CA PRO A 105 -10.52 7.19 24.76
C PRO A 105 -11.48 7.27 23.57
N SER A 106 -11.26 6.40 22.58
CA SER A 106 -12.21 6.13 21.50
C SER A 106 -13.01 4.90 21.89
N PRO A 107 -14.35 4.95 21.97
CA PRO A 107 -15.23 6.05 21.59
C PRO A 107 -15.33 7.16 22.66
N ARG A 108 -15.48 8.41 22.21
CA ARG A 108 -15.75 9.55 23.10
C ARG A 108 -17.11 9.36 23.78
N PRO A 109 -17.24 9.62 25.09
CA PRO A 109 -18.53 9.53 25.78
C PRO A 109 -19.51 10.55 25.18
N VAL A 110 -20.64 10.06 24.69
CA VAL A 110 -21.73 10.90 24.18
C VAL A 110 -22.47 11.49 25.39
N SER A 111 -22.82 12.77 25.35
CA SER A 111 -23.57 13.40 26.44
C SER A 111 -24.97 12.80 26.56
N ARG A 112 -25.55 12.76 27.77
CA ARG A 112 -26.93 12.30 27.98
C ARG A 112 -27.94 13.06 27.12
N GLY A 113 -27.72 14.37 26.93
CA GLY A 113 -28.57 15.20 26.08
C GLY A 113 -28.54 14.77 24.61
N ALA A 114 -27.37 14.38 24.10
CA ALA A 114 -27.23 13.89 22.73
C ALA A 114 -27.84 12.48 22.55
N LEU A 115 -27.67 11.58 23.52
CA LEU A 115 -28.30 10.24 23.50
C LEU A 115 -29.83 10.31 23.51
N ASN A 116 -30.39 11.27 24.27
CA ASN A 116 -31.83 11.46 24.41
C ASN A 116 -32.40 12.48 23.43
N TYR A 117 -31.59 13.00 22.50
CA TYR A 117 -32.03 14.07 21.61
C TYR A 117 -33.09 13.55 20.64
N ARG A 118 -34.19 14.30 20.52
CA ARG A 118 -35.24 14.05 19.54
C ARG A 118 -35.22 15.18 18.51
N ALA A 119 -35.07 14.82 17.24
CA ALA A 119 -35.03 15.80 16.16
C ALA A 119 -36.33 16.61 16.09
N SER A 120 -36.21 17.90 15.74
CA SER A 120 -37.38 18.77 15.56
C SER A 120 -38.10 18.46 14.25
N SER A 121 -39.36 18.89 14.14
CA SER A 121 -40.14 18.80 12.89
C SER A 121 -39.37 19.41 11.71
N LYS A 122 -38.69 20.53 11.94
CA LYS A 122 -37.91 21.20 10.89
C LYS A 122 -36.75 20.37 10.38
N ILE A 123 -36.05 19.67 11.28
CA ILE A 123 -34.95 18.76 10.91
C ILE A 123 -35.50 17.61 10.06
N HIS A 124 -36.68 17.08 10.40
CA HIS A 124 -37.33 16.05 9.59
C HIS A 124 -37.70 16.55 8.19
N GLU A 125 -38.28 17.75 8.08
CA GLU A 125 -38.61 18.37 6.79
C GLU A 125 -37.41 18.53 5.86
N ILE A 126 -36.29 19.05 6.38
CA ILE A 126 -35.07 19.28 5.58
C ILE A 126 -34.31 17.99 5.28
N SER A 127 -34.47 16.95 6.13
CA SER A 127 -33.84 15.65 5.90
C SER A 127 -34.52 14.84 4.79
N ALA A 128 -35.77 15.19 4.44
CA ALA A 128 -36.49 14.54 3.37
C ALA A 128 -35.85 14.88 2.00
N PRO A 129 -35.67 13.89 1.11
CA PRO A 129 -35.17 14.13 -0.24
C PRO A 129 -36.14 15.01 -1.04
N ARG A 130 -35.59 15.86 -1.91
CA ARG A 130 -36.41 16.70 -2.81
C ARG A 130 -37.16 15.78 -3.77
N LYS A 131 -38.47 16.00 -3.91
CA LYS A 131 -39.28 15.26 -4.90
C LYS A 131 -38.80 15.60 -6.32
N PRO A 132 -38.76 14.62 -7.23
CA PRO A 132 -38.43 14.88 -8.63
C PRO A 132 -39.47 15.85 -9.24
N PRO A 133 -39.07 16.71 -10.19
CA PRO A 133 -40.01 17.58 -10.88
C PRO A 133 -41.01 16.74 -11.68
N THR A 134 -42.31 16.94 -11.42
CA THR A 134 -43.37 16.34 -12.24
C THR A 134 -43.40 17.09 -13.57
N VAL A 135 -43.13 16.37 -14.67
CA VAL A 135 -43.33 16.88 -16.02
C VAL A 135 -44.81 16.63 -16.35
N GLU A 136 -45.61 17.69 -16.45
CA GLU A 136 -46.96 17.64 -17.05
C GLU A 136 -46.88 17.73 -18.58
#